data_AF-C0M666-F1
#
_entry.id   AF-C0M666-F1
#
_cell.length_a   1.000
_cell.length_b   1.000
_cell.length_c   1.000
_cell.angle_alpha   90.00
_cell.angle_beta   90.00
_cell.angle_gamma   90.00
#
_symmetry.space_group_name_H-M   'P 1'
#
loop_
_entity.id
_entity.type
_entity.pdbx_description
1 polymer ?
#
loop_
_entity_poly.entity_id
_entity_poly.type
_entity_poly.pdbx_seq_one_letter_code
_entity_poly.pdbx_strand_id
1 'polypeptide(L)'
;MIDKRLLIDSLQVKLVKRAGDYGGFVYDDPFTISPVRFDRSFAAVGKDNTRQEIKPSVIFIYPKYCKIRADKTWEDAIVIDSDTEYTVNKVIPIYYPHRHKIFCYEVEVI
;
A
#
# COMPACT_ATOMS: atom_id res chain seq x y z
N MET A 1 14.97 16.29 -2.10
CA MET A 1 14.72 15.66 -0.78
C MET A 1 13.24 15.78 -0.53
N ILE A 2 12.52 14.69 -0.20
CA ILE A 2 11.09 14.78 0.10
C ILE A 2 10.89 15.50 1.43
N ASP A 3 9.90 16.39 1.51
CA ASP A 3 9.53 17.09 2.73
C ASP A 3 8.88 16.09 3.70
N LYS A 4 9.43 15.99 4.92
CA LYS A 4 8.92 15.09 5.97
C LYS A 4 7.51 15.47 6.39
N ARG A 5 7.10 16.72 6.22
CA ARG A 5 5.75 17.20 6.55
C ARG A 5 4.65 16.57 5.70
N LEU A 6 5.00 15.94 4.58
CA LEU A 6 4.06 15.19 3.75
C LEU A 6 3.83 13.75 4.24
N LEU A 7 4.64 13.27 5.20
CA LEU A 7 4.55 11.91 5.75
C LEU A 7 3.75 11.94 7.06
N ILE A 8 2.45 12.13 6.96
CA ILE A 8 1.54 12.31 8.11
C ILE A 8 0.74 11.05 8.46
N ASP A 9 0.74 10.05 7.58
CA ASP A 9 -0.12 8.89 7.71
C ASP A 9 0.53 7.78 8.55
N SER A 10 -0.34 7.00 9.20
CA SER A 10 -0.02 5.80 9.95
C SER A 10 -1.04 4.73 9.58
N LEU A 11 -0.58 3.62 8.99
CA LEU A 11 -1.43 2.56 8.47
C LEU A 11 -1.10 1.23 9.15
N GLN A 12 -2.07 0.33 9.26
CA GLN A 12 -1.81 -1.07 9.65
C GLN A 12 -1.74 -1.96 8.42
N VAL A 13 -0.86 -2.95 8.42
CA VAL A 13 -0.67 -3.89 7.32
C VAL A 13 -0.76 -5.31 7.86
N LYS A 14 -1.54 -6.16 7.19
CA LYS A 14 -1.64 -7.60 7.42
C LYS A 14 -1.11 -8.33 6.19
N LEU A 15 0.02 -9.01 6.32
CA LEU A 15 0.62 -9.78 5.22
C LEU A 15 -0.07 -11.13 5.05
N VAL A 16 -0.04 -11.64 3.82
CA VAL A 16 -0.52 -12.99 3.52
C VAL A 16 0.45 -14.02 4.13
N LYS A 17 -0.06 -14.84 5.05
CA LYS A 17 0.68 -15.94 5.66
C LYS A 17 0.66 -17.18 4.76
N ARG A 18 -0.53 -17.50 4.25
CA ARG A 18 -0.79 -18.68 3.39
C ARG A 18 -2.14 -18.56 2.68
N ALA A 19 -2.32 -19.37 1.65
CA ALA A 19 -3.66 -19.65 1.11
C ALA A 19 -4.49 -20.41 2.17
N GLY A 20 -5.77 -20.04 2.27
CA GLY A 20 -6.77 -20.72 3.07
C GLY A 20 -7.46 -21.85 2.29
N ASP A 21 -8.10 -22.74 3.02
CA ASP A 21 -8.65 -23.99 2.48
C ASP A 21 -9.85 -23.78 1.53
N TYR A 22 -10.47 -22.60 1.53
CA TYR A 22 -11.69 -22.28 0.80
C TYR A 22 -11.53 -21.10 -0.19
N GLY A 23 -10.33 -20.90 -0.74
CA GLY A 23 -10.13 -19.92 -1.81
C GLY A 23 -9.96 -18.47 -1.34
N GLY A 24 -9.41 -18.27 -0.14
CA GLY A 24 -9.01 -16.94 0.38
C GLY A 24 -7.60 -16.99 0.97
N PHE A 25 -7.18 -15.92 1.65
CA PHE A 25 -5.90 -15.85 2.34
C PHE A 25 -6.06 -15.87 3.86
N VAL A 26 -5.11 -16.51 4.54
CA VAL A 26 -4.91 -16.36 5.97
C VAL A 26 -3.81 -15.32 6.16
N TYR A 27 -4.08 -14.32 6.99
CA TYR A 27 -3.17 -13.22 7.23
C TYR A 27 -2.38 -13.38 8.53
N ASP A 28 -1.18 -12.81 8.58
CA ASP A 28 -0.41 -12.66 9.81
C ASP A 28 -0.91 -11.50 10.68
N ASP A 29 -0.37 -11.41 11.91
CA ASP A 29 -0.68 -10.33 12.83
C ASP A 29 -0.35 -8.95 12.21
N PRO A 30 -1.21 -7.94 12.42
CA PRO A 30 -1.01 -6.62 11.84
C PRO A 30 0.21 -5.91 12.44
N PHE A 31 0.94 -5.17 11.61
CA PHE A 31 1.97 -4.24 12.06
C PHE A 31 1.72 -2.84 11.50
N THR A 32 2.25 -1.82 12.19
CA THR A 32 2.04 -0.42 11.81
C THR A 32 3.19 0.11 10.97
N ILE A 33 2.86 0.82 9.88
CA ILE A 33 3.81 1.60 9.07
C ILE A 33 3.61 3.09 9.34
N SER A 34 4.66 3.76 9.80
CA SER A 34 4.66 5.20 10.06
C SER A 34 6.10 5.74 10.15
N PRO A 35 6.39 6.98 9.72
CA PRO A 35 5.50 7.88 8.97
C PRO A 35 5.53 7.54 7.47
N VAL A 36 4.35 7.54 6.83
CA VAL A 36 4.19 7.33 5.39
C VAL A 36 3.32 8.42 4.78
N ARG A 37 3.26 8.49 3.45
CA ARG A 37 2.30 9.33 2.72
C ARG A 37 1.31 8.41 2.04
N PHE A 38 0.02 8.66 2.23
CA PHE A 38 -1.05 7.92 1.56
C PHE A 38 -1.91 8.85 0.69
N ASP A 39 -1.75 8.71 -0.62
CA ASP A 39 -2.56 9.41 -1.61
C ASP A 39 -3.83 8.61 -1.89
N ARG A 40 -4.88 8.95 -1.14
CA ARG A 40 -6.23 8.36 -1.26
C ARG A 40 -6.91 8.93 -2.50
N SER A 41 -7.41 8.07 -3.37
CA SER A 41 -8.21 8.49 -4.51
C SER A 41 -9.46 7.63 -4.66
N PHE A 42 -10.50 8.25 -5.19
CA PHE A 42 -11.80 7.64 -5.41
C PHE A 42 -12.14 7.78 -6.88
N ALA A 43 -12.42 6.67 -7.55
CA ALA A 43 -12.86 6.67 -8.93
C ALA A 43 -14.17 5.87 -9.05
N ALA A 44 -15.21 6.53 -9.56
CA ALA A 44 -16.41 5.85 -10.01
C ALA A 44 -16.19 5.46 -11.48
N VAL A 45 -16.06 4.17 -11.74
CA VAL A 45 -15.91 3.63 -13.11
C VAL A 45 -17.18 2.88 -13.47
N GLY A 46 -17.85 3.33 -14.52
CA GLY A 46 -19.07 2.70 -15.00
C GLY A 46 -19.57 3.34 -16.27
N LYS A 47 -20.07 2.52 -17.19
CA LYS A 47 -20.82 2.96 -18.37
C LYS A 47 -22.21 2.32 -18.25
N ASP A 48 -23.25 3.14 -18.44
CA ASP A 48 -24.66 2.74 -18.33
C ASP A 48 -25.06 2.24 -16.91
N ASN A 49 -25.85 1.16 -16.80
CA ASN A 49 -26.41 0.65 -15.54
C ASN A 49 -25.42 -0.10 -14.63
N THR A 50 -24.13 -0.15 -14.98
CA THR A 50 -23.10 -0.84 -14.18
C THR A 50 -22.12 0.20 -13.63
N ARG A 51 -22.42 0.75 -12.45
CA ARG A 51 -21.50 1.63 -11.71
C ARG A 51 -20.70 0.78 -10.72
N GLN A 52 -19.38 0.76 -10.89
CA GLN A 52 -18.45 0.15 -9.95
C GLN A 52 -17.63 1.26 -9.29
N GLU A 53 -17.60 1.28 -7.97
CA GLU A 53 -16.75 2.20 -7.22
C GLU A 53 -15.42 1.49 -6.94
N ILE A 54 -14.33 2.08 -7.43
CA ILE A 54 -12.97 1.62 -7.14
C ILE A 54 -12.23 2.72 -6.37
N LYS A 55 -11.34 2.33 -5.45
CA LYS A 55 -10.57 3.27 -4.63
C LYS A 55 -9.07 3.16 -4.90
N PRO A 56 -8.62 3.29 -6.17
CA PRO A 56 -7.21 3.14 -6.50
C PRO A 56 -6.42 4.21 -5.78
N SER A 57 -5.57 3.81 -4.85
CA SER A 57 -4.81 4.69 -3.97
C SER A 57 -3.35 4.26 -3.93
N VAL A 58 -2.44 5.17 -3.59
CA VAL A 58 -1.00 4.88 -3.60
C VAL A 58 -0.35 5.28 -2.28
N ILE A 59 0.37 4.34 -1.67
CA ILE A 59 1.13 4.57 -0.45
C ILE A 59 2.61 4.72 -0.82
N PHE A 60 3.23 5.79 -0.34
CA PHE A 60 4.65 6.04 -0.50
C PHE A 60 5.39 5.74 0.81
N ILE A 61 6.22 4.70 0.78
CA ILE A 61 7.07 4.30 1.91
C ILE A 61 8.50 4.76 1.62
N TYR A 62 9.00 5.70 2.41
CA TYR A 62 10.37 6.20 2.29
C TYR A 62 11.30 5.49 3.29
N PRO A 63 12.25 4.64 2.85
CA PRO A 63 13.17 3.91 3.74
C PRO A 63 14.01 4.80 4.66
N LYS A 64 14.15 6.08 4.30
CA LYS A 64 14.84 7.10 5.12
C LYS A 64 14.10 7.41 6.42
N TYR A 65 12.77 7.28 6.44
CA TYR A 65 11.92 7.69 7.57
C TYR A 65 11.14 6.52 8.17
N CYS A 66 10.70 5.57 7.36
CA CYS A 66 10.10 4.32 7.79
C CYS A 66 11.10 3.18 7.56
N LYS A 67 11.41 2.39 8.61
CA LYS A 67 12.39 1.29 8.50
C LYS A 67 11.85 0.07 7.73
N ILE A 68 10.55 0.01 7.54
CA ILE A 68 9.87 -1.09 6.86
C ILE A 68 10.12 -0.97 5.35
N ARG A 69 10.40 -2.12 4.73
CA ARG A 69 10.60 -2.23 3.29
C ARG A 69 9.45 -3.05 2.72
N ALA A 70 8.69 -2.46 1.82
CA ALA A 70 7.73 -3.21 1.03
C ALA A 70 8.48 -3.95 -0.08
N ASP A 71 8.01 -5.15 -0.39
CA ASP A 71 8.50 -5.94 -1.50
C ASP A 71 7.33 -6.70 -2.14
N LYS A 72 7.63 -7.62 -3.05
CA LYS A 72 6.59 -8.36 -3.78
C LYS A 72 5.73 -9.25 -2.86
N THR A 73 6.20 -9.61 -1.67
CA THR A 73 5.42 -10.45 -0.73
C THR A 73 4.21 -9.74 -0.13
N TRP A 74 4.12 -8.42 -0.35
CA TRP A 74 2.97 -7.62 0.05
C TRP A 74 1.83 -7.69 -0.97
N GLU A 75 2.00 -8.27 -2.16
CA GLU A 75 0.88 -8.53 -3.07
C GLU A 75 -0.22 -9.32 -2.34
N ASP A 76 -1.48 -8.92 -2.51
CA ASP A 76 -2.66 -9.42 -1.79
C ASP A 76 -2.69 -9.15 -0.27
N ALA A 77 -1.73 -8.40 0.29
CA ALA A 77 -1.80 -7.95 1.68
C ALA A 77 -2.94 -6.95 1.89
N ILE A 78 -3.43 -6.88 3.12
CA ILE A 78 -4.47 -5.91 3.53
C ILE A 78 -3.81 -4.71 4.20
N VAL A 79 -4.12 -3.52 3.71
CA VAL A 79 -3.78 -2.26 4.35
C VAL A 79 -5.03 -1.66 4.97
N ILE A 80 -4.93 -1.23 6.22
CA ILE A 80 -6.02 -0.66 6.99
C ILE A 80 -5.70 0.79 7.28
N ASP A 81 -6.56 1.68 6.77
CA ASP A 81 -6.56 3.10 7.03
C ASP A 81 -7.82 3.46 7.82
N SER A 82 -7.67 3.60 9.13
CA SER A 82 -8.79 3.79 10.07
C SER A 82 -9.85 2.67 9.90
N ASP A 83 -10.99 2.96 9.28
CA ASP A 83 -12.09 2.01 9.08
C ASP A 83 -12.15 1.43 7.66
N THR A 84 -11.21 1.79 6.77
CA THR A 84 -11.18 1.31 5.39
C THR A 84 -10.06 0.31 5.18
N GLU A 85 -10.41 -0.89 4.72
CA GLU A 85 -9.45 -1.88 4.25
C GLU A 85 -9.23 -1.74 2.73
N TYR A 86 -7.97 -1.84 2.32
CA TYR A 86 -7.53 -1.85 0.93
C TYR A 86 -6.72 -3.11 0.66
N THR A 87 -6.78 -3.63 -0.56
CA THR A 87 -5.94 -4.75 -0.98
C THR A 87 -4.73 -4.24 -1.77
N VAL A 88 -3.54 -4.70 -1.44
CA VAL A 88 -2.32 -4.36 -2.19
C VAL A 88 -2.36 -5.06 -3.54
N ASN A 89 -2.38 -4.26 -4.59
CA ASN A 89 -2.33 -4.73 -5.98
C ASN A 89 -0.88 -4.90 -6.46
N LYS A 90 0.01 -3.97 -6.11
CA LYS A 90 1.39 -3.97 -6.60
C LYS A 90 2.34 -3.18 -5.73
N VAL A 91 3.60 -3.62 -5.66
CA VAL A 91 4.70 -2.87 -5.05
C VAL A 91 5.76 -2.53 -6.10
N ILE A 92 6.08 -1.24 -6.21
CA ILE A 92 7.05 -0.71 -7.18
C ILE A 92 8.19 -0.02 -6.42
N PRO A 93 9.43 -0.56 -6.43
CA PRO A 93 10.57 0.13 -5.88
C PRO A 93 11.02 1.25 -6.83
N ILE A 94 11.01 2.48 -6.34
CA ILE A 94 11.54 3.65 -7.05
C ILE A 94 12.97 3.89 -6.61
N TYR A 95 13.89 4.01 -7.56
CA TYR A 95 15.32 4.19 -7.30
C TYR A 95 15.75 5.65 -7.51
N TYR A 96 16.84 6.05 -6.87
CA TYR A 96 17.49 7.31 -7.23
C TYR A 96 18.03 7.21 -8.68
N PRO A 97 17.91 8.29 -9.50
CA PRO A 97 18.28 8.23 -10.92
C PRO A 97 19.72 7.81 -11.22
N HIS A 98 20.66 8.11 -10.31
CA HIS A 98 22.11 7.90 -10.53
C HIS A 98 22.76 7.04 -9.46
N ARG A 99 21.98 6.50 -8.51
CA ARG A 99 22.47 5.65 -7.44
C ARG A 99 21.48 4.51 -7.38
N HIS A 100 21.89 3.27 -7.63
CA HIS A 100 21.04 2.06 -7.52
C HIS A 100 20.63 1.78 -6.06
N LYS A 101 20.00 2.77 -5.45
CA LYS A 101 19.55 2.82 -4.07
C LYS A 101 18.08 3.20 -4.12
N ILE A 102 17.29 2.50 -3.33
CA ILE A 102 15.85 2.73 -3.24
C ILE A 102 15.61 4.13 -2.63
N PHE A 103 14.83 4.92 -3.34
CA PHE A 103 14.34 6.21 -2.92
C PHE A 103 13.05 6.06 -2.10
N CYS A 104 12.06 5.36 -2.64
CA CYS A 104 10.83 4.98 -1.97
C CYS A 104 10.21 3.71 -2.60
N TYR A 105 9.23 3.14 -1.92
CA TYR A 105 8.33 2.15 -2.49
C TYR A 105 6.99 2.81 -2.74
N GLU A 106 6.45 2.61 -3.94
CA GLU A 106 5.06 2.90 -4.29
C GLU A 106 4.27 1.61 -4.12
N VAL A 107 3.27 1.63 -3.25
CA VAL A 107 2.37 0.51 -3.01
C VAL A 107 1.00 0.92 -3.53
N GLU A 108 0.61 0.33 -4.65
CA GLU A 108 -0.71 0.53 -5.26
C GLU A 108 -1.73 -0.35 -4.53
N VAL A 109 -2.82 0.25 -4.07
CA VAL A 109 -3.90 -0.43 -3.36
C VAL A 109 -5.26 -0.09 -3.97
N ILE A 110 -6.23 -0.99 -3.84
CA ILE A 110 -7.60 -0.83 -4.37
C ILE A 110 -8.67 -1.13 -3.32
#